data_AF-A0A7S0G1Z8-F1
#
_entry.id   AF-A0A7S0G1Z8-F1
#
_cell.length_a   1.000
_cell.length_b   1.000
_cell.length_c   1.000
_cell.angle_alpha   90.00
_cell.angle_beta   90.00
_cell.angle_gamma   90.00
#
_symmetry.space_group_name_H-M   'P 1'
#
loop_
_entity.id
_entity.type
_entity.pdbx_description
1 polymer ?
#
loop_
_entity_poly.entity_id
_entity_poly.type
_entity_poly.pdbx_seq_one_letter_code
_entity_poly.pdbx_strand_id
1 'polypeptide(L)'
;VSSRMDLSTTAICLAKRAVLGAATSMILVGAVPAPPIDGNCPECLGVVDGLLADCPENSFSCVSSQDDAPLHFQEPWEYDGTSESAQIRLERLLESEYAARVIASRSGYLLIEFSDVLGN
;
A
#
# COMPACT_ATOMS: atom_id res chain seq x y z
N VAL A 1 46.76 -18.74 -37.63
CA VAL A 1 48.19 -18.35 -37.75
C VAL A 1 48.36 -17.08 -36.93
N SER A 2 48.58 -17.17 -35.62
CA SER A 2 49.80 -17.57 -34.90
C SER A 2 50.94 -16.54 -35.01
N SER A 3 51.43 -16.18 -33.80
CA SER A 3 52.71 -15.55 -33.43
C SER A 3 52.78 -14.02 -33.45
N ARG A 4 53.33 -13.31 -32.44
CA ARG A 4 53.99 -13.56 -31.13
C ARG A 4 53.93 -12.21 -30.39
N MET A 5 53.46 -12.10 -29.15
CA MET A 5 54.27 -12.09 -27.91
C MET A 5 55.61 -11.35 -28.03
N ASP A 6 55.71 -10.17 -27.42
CA ASP A 6 56.93 -9.77 -26.72
C ASP A 6 56.59 -8.97 -25.45
N LEU A 7 57.41 -9.30 -24.46
CA LEU A 7 57.28 -9.12 -23.02
C LEU A 7 58.16 -7.92 -22.63
N SER A 8 57.65 -6.93 -21.88
CA SER A 8 58.51 -6.01 -21.12
C SER A 8 57.73 -5.43 -19.93
N THR A 9 57.88 -6.04 -18.77
CA THR A 9 58.78 -5.63 -17.68
C THR A 9 58.20 -4.49 -16.81
N THR A 10 57.53 -4.94 -15.75
CA THR A 10 57.67 -4.48 -14.35
C THR A 10 57.70 -2.97 -14.04
N ALA A 11 56.65 -2.51 -13.36
CA ALA A 11 56.79 -1.60 -12.22
C ALA A 11 55.53 -1.65 -11.35
N ILE A 12 55.58 -2.47 -10.30
CA ILE A 12 54.66 -2.40 -9.16
C ILE A 12 55.05 -1.13 -8.38
N CYS A 13 54.33 -0.03 -8.60
CA CYS A 13 54.38 1.12 -7.70
C CYS A 13 53.19 1.07 -6.74
N LEU A 14 53.44 0.42 -5.60
CA LEU A 14 52.62 0.50 -4.41
C LEU A 14 52.62 1.95 -3.91
N ALA A 15 51.49 2.65 -3.96
CA ALA A 15 51.30 3.90 -3.24
C ALA A 15 49.88 3.96 -2.66
N LYS A 16 49.78 3.61 -1.37
CA LYS A 16 48.63 3.90 -0.50
C LYS A 16 48.25 5.38 -0.60
N ARG A 17 46.98 5.68 -0.90
CA ARG A 17 46.29 6.85 -0.36
C ARG A 17 44.86 6.48 0.02
N ALA A 18 44.66 6.37 1.33
CA ALA A 18 43.34 6.42 1.95
C ALA A 18 42.80 7.84 1.77
N VAL A 19 41.59 7.96 1.20
CA VAL A 19 40.71 9.10 1.44
C VAL A 19 39.35 8.51 1.76
N LEU A 20 38.98 8.60 3.04
CA LEU A 20 37.62 8.38 3.51
C LEU A 20 36.72 9.41 2.82
N GLY A 21 36.01 8.99 1.78
CA GLY A 21 34.85 9.73 1.28
C GLY A 21 33.65 9.38 2.16
N ALA A 22 33.35 10.21 3.15
CA ALA A 22 32.08 10.12 3.87
C ALA A 22 30.96 10.50 2.89
N ALA A 23 30.34 9.51 2.25
CA ALA A 23 29.11 9.70 1.50
C ALA A 23 27.97 9.89 2.52
N THR A 24 27.76 11.12 2.99
CA THR A 24 26.55 11.47 3.72
C THR A 24 25.39 11.49 2.75
N SER A 25 24.77 10.32 2.57
CA SER A 25 23.46 10.17 1.95
C SER A 25 22.45 10.88 2.84
N MET A 26 22.06 12.11 2.46
CA MET A 26 20.93 12.79 3.06
C MET A 26 19.66 12.09 2.56
N ILE A 27 19.15 11.16 3.36
CA ILE A 27 17.81 10.62 3.19
C ILE A 27 16.86 11.76 3.57
N LEU A 28 16.26 12.41 2.57
CA LEU A 28 15.08 13.24 2.75
C LEU A 28 13.94 12.31 3.19
N VAL A 29 13.82 12.11 4.51
CA VAL A 29 12.61 11.52 5.09
C VAL A 29 11.51 12.55 4.89
N GLY A 30 10.74 12.41 3.81
CA GLY A 30 9.51 13.17 3.62
C GLY A 30 8.62 12.94 4.83
N ALA A 31 8.15 14.03 5.45
CA ALA A 31 7.27 13.94 6.59
C ALA A 31 5.98 13.22 6.17
N VAL A 32 5.82 11.97 6.62
CA VAL A 32 4.56 11.25 6.51
C VAL A 32 3.59 11.93 7.48
N PRO A 33 2.47 12.49 7.01
CA PRO A 33 1.48 13.10 7.91
C PRO A 33 1.00 12.06 8.91
N ALA A 34 0.65 12.51 10.13
CA ALA A 34 0.10 11.62 11.14
C ALA A 34 -1.14 10.90 10.58
N PRO A 35 -1.32 9.60 10.88
CA PRO A 35 -2.49 8.87 10.41
C PRO A 35 -3.75 9.58 10.93
N PRO A 36 -4.76 9.78 10.07
CA PRO A 36 -6.02 10.39 10.49
C PRO A 36 -6.66 9.54 11.60
N ILE A 37 -7.52 10.18 12.41
CA ILE A 37 -8.43 9.44 13.29
C ILE A 37 -9.22 8.48 12.39
N ASP A 38 -9.26 7.20 12.77
CA ASP A 38 -9.86 6.12 11.97
C ASP A 38 -11.18 6.57 11.32
N GLY A 39 -11.24 6.51 9.99
CA GLY A 39 -12.43 6.86 9.20
C GLY A 39 -12.59 8.32 8.76
N ASN A 40 -11.77 9.28 9.20
CA ASN A 40 -11.91 10.71 8.84
C ASN A 40 -11.06 11.16 7.63
N CYS A 41 -10.75 10.28 6.68
CA CYS A 41 -10.07 10.72 5.45
C CYS A 41 -10.61 10.01 4.22
N PRO A 42 -11.75 10.47 3.66
CA PRO A 42 -12.31 9.87 2.44
C PRO A 42 -11.38 10.01 1.23
N GLU A 43 -10.44 10.96 1.25
CA GLU A 43 -9.44 11.17 0.20
C GLU A 43 -8.20 10.27 0.35
N CYS A 44 -7.95 9.76 1.56
CA CYS A 44 -6.84 8.84 1.84
C CYS A 44 -7.20 7.38 1.55
N LEU A 45 -8.50 7.09 1.43
CA LEU A 45 -9.02 5.76 1.16
C LEU A 45 -9.26 5.61 -0.34
N GLY A 46 -8.97 4.43 -0.87
CA GLY A 46 -9.08 4.17 -2.29
C GLY A 46 -8.25 2.97 -2.71
N VAL A 47 -8.33 2.67 -4.00
CA VAL A 47 -7.48 1.68 -4.64
C VAL A 47 -6.35 2.42 -5.37
N VAL A 48 -5.11 2.08 -5.04
CA VAL A 48 -3.90 2.59 -5.71
C VAL A 48 -3.17 1.39 -6.30
N ASP A 49 -2.94 1.41 -7.61
CA ASP A 49 -2.30 0.30 -8.35
C ASP A 49 -2.96 -1.08 -8.14
N GLY A 50 -4.29 -1.09 -7.90
CA GLY A 50 -5.06 -2.30 -7.67
C GLY A 50 -5.06 -2.81 -6.22
N LEU A 51 -4.41 -2.09 -5.30
CA LEU A 51 -4.28 -2.46 -3.89
C LEU A 51 -5.01 -1.47 -2.99
N LEU A 52 -5.50 -1.98 -1.85
CA LEU A 52 -5.95 -1.14 -0.73
C LEU A 52 -4.74 -0.73 0.12
N ALA A 53 -4.90 0.33 0.91
CA ALA A 53 -3.91 0.71 1.90
C ALA A 53 -3.80 -0.34 3.02
N ASP A 54 -2.58 -0.51 3.56
CA ASP A 54 -2.33 -1.41 4.69
C ASP A 54 -3.07 -0.94 5.96
N CYS A 55 -3.46 -1.90 6.80
CA CYS A 55 -4.02 -1.55 8.09
C CYS A 55 -2.93 -1.05 9.05
N PRO A 56 -3.17 0.05 9.78
CA PRO A 56 -2.25 0.48 10.83
C PRO A 56 -2.13 -0.59 11.92
N GLU A 57 -0.90 -0.91 12.35
CA GLU A 57 -0.62 -1.96 13.35
C GLU A 57 -1.40 -1.78 14.68
N ASN A 58 -1.77 -0.55 15.02
CA ASN A 58 -2.46 -0.19 16.25
C ASN A 58 -3.99 -0.06 16.11
N SER A 59 -4.56 -0.37 14.93
CA SER A 59 -6.01 -0.26 14.69
C SER A 59 -6.72 -1.60 14.93
N PHE A 60 -7.73 -1.62 15.80
CA PHE A 60 -8.48 -2.85 16.09
C PHE A 60 -9.65 -3.12 15.14
N SER A 61 -10.13 -2.09 14.45
CA SER A 61 -11.29 -2.16 13.55
C SER A 61 -10.91 -2.28 12.08
N CYS A 62 -9.64 -2.00 11.72
CA CYS A 62 -9.16 -2.17 10.36
C CYS A 62 -8.92 -3.66 10.06
N VAL A 63 -9.64 -4.15 9.05
CA VAL A 63 -9.45 -5.49 8.49
C VAL A 63 -9.42 -5.43 6.97
N SER A 64 -8.63 -6.29 6.33
CA SER A 64 -8.48 -6.35 4.88
C SER A 64 -8.12 -7.78 4.45
N SER A 65 -8.67 -8.23 3.34
CA SER A 65 -8.32 -9.52 2.74
C SER A 65 -7.00 -9.49 1.95
N GLN A 66 -6.37 -8.32 1.83
CA GLN A 66 -5.08 -8.10 1.18
C GLN A 66 -3.94 -7.88 2.19
N ASP A 67 -4.23 -7.89 3.49
CA ASP A 67 -3.24 -7.70 4.53
C ASP A 67 -2.57 -9.02 4.92
N ASP A 68 -1.25 -9.01 5.13
CA ASP A 68 -0.48 -10.20 5.49
C ASP A 68 -0.44 -10.44 7.02
N ALA A 69 -0.81 -9.46 7.83
CA ALA A 69 -0.80 -9.57 9.28
C ALA A 69 -2.03 -10.34 9.78
N PRO A 70 -1.87 -11.43 10.56
CA PRO A 70 -3.00 -12.24 11.03
C PRO A 70 -4.04 -11.48 11.88
N LEU A 71 -3.67 -10.34 12.45
CA LEU A 71 -4.59 -9.50 13.24
C LEU A 71 -5.57 -8.71 12.36
N HIS A 72 -5.16 -8.34 11.15
CA HIS A 72 -5.94 -7.52 10.22
C HIS A 72 -6.50 -8.33 9.04
N PHE A 73 -5.95 -9.51 8.77
CA PHE A 73 -6.44 -10.36 7.69
C PHE A 73 -7.87 -10.85 7.95
N GLN A 74 -8.73 -10.69 6.96
CA GLN A 74 -10.08 -11.27 6.91
C GLN A 74 -10.28 -11.97 5.58
N GLU A 75 -10.82 -13.18 5.58
CA GLU A 75 -11.04 -13.91 4.32
C GLU A 75 -11.94 -13.13 3.35
N PRO A 76 -11.60 -13.11 2.04
CA PRO A 76 -12.45 -12.51 1.01
C PRO A 76 -13.86 -13.09 1.03
N TRP A 77 -14.85 -12.26 0.72
CA TRP A 77 -16.22 -12.75 0.57
C TRP A 77 -16.41 -13.45 -0.78
N GLU A 78 -16.96 -14.65 -0.73
CA GLU A 78 -17.40 -15.35 -1.92
C GLU A 78 -18.78 -14.82 -2.36
N TYR A 79 -18.96 -14.68 -3.67
CA TYR A 79 -20.22 -14.26 -4.27
C TYR A 79 -20.45 -14.97 -5.60
N ASP A 80 -21.72 -15.18 -5.92
CA ASP A 80 -22.13 -15.72 -7.21
C ASP A 80 -22.21 -14.63 -8.28
N GLY A 81 -21.99 -15.01 -9.54
CA GLY A 81 -22.16 -14.12 -10.70
C GLY A 81 -20.92 -13.31 -11.05
N THR A 82 -21.10 -12.14 -11.66
CA THR A 82 -20.00 -11.22 -11.99
C THR A 82 -19.80 -10.20 -10.88
N SER A 83 -18.58 -9.66 -10.76
CA SER A 83 -18.24 -8.60 -9.80
C SER A 83 -19.17 -7.39 -9.92
N GLU A 84 -19.53 -6.99 -11.14
CA GLU A 84 -20.44 -5.87 -11.36
C GLU A 84 -21.85 -6.17 -10.83
N SER A 85 -22.35 -7.39 -11.07
CA SER A 85 -23.67 -7.80 -10.60
C SER A 85 -23.72 -7.91 -9.07
N ALA A 86 -22.63 -8.38 -8.46
CA ALA A 86 -22.48 -8.46 -7.01
C ALA A 86 -22.39 -7.07 -6.38
N GLN A 87 -21.63 -6.16 -6.98
CA GLN A 87 -21.51 -4.78 -6.52
C GLN A 87 -22.87 -4.05 -6.56
N ILE A 88 -23.61 -4.15 -7.67
CA ILE A 88 -24.96 -3.55 -7.79
C ILE A 88 -25.90 -4.09 -6.71
N ARG A 89 -25.83 -5.40 -6.43
CA ARG A 89 -26.65 -6.02 -5.38
C ARG A 89 -26.27 -5.52 -4.00
N LEU A 90 -24.97 -5.37 -3.72
CA LEU A 90 -24.45 -4.87 -2.45
C LEU A 90 -24.86 -3.41 -2.23
N GLU A 91 -24.68 -2.53 -3.22
CA GLU A 91 -25.10 -1.12 -3.14
C GLU A 91 -26.59 -1.00 -2.81
N ARG A 92 -27.44 -1.76 -3.50
CA ARG A 92 -28.88 -1.75 -3.24
C ARG A 92 -29.20 -2.14 -1.79
N LEU A 93 -28.59 -3.20 -1.26
CA LEU A 93 -28.84 -3.66 0.10
C LEU A 93 -28.37 -2.62 1.13
N LEU A 94 -27.21 -2.02 0.92
CA LEU A 94 -26.66 -0.99 1.79
C LEU A 94 -27.56 0.25 1.85
N GLU A 95 -28.14 0.67 0.73
CA GLU A 95 -29.04 1.83 0.69
C GLU A 95 -30.46 1.52 1.21
N SER A 96 -30.96 0.29 1.02
CA SER A 96 -32.35 -0.05 1.37
C SER A 96 -32.53 -0.59 2.78
N GLU A 97 -31.57 -1.38 3.28
CA GLU A 97 -31.69 -2.11 4.56
C GLU A 97 -30.83 -1.50 5.67
N TYR A 98 -29.77 -0.78 5.32
CA TYR A 98 -28.82 -0.22 6.27
C TYR A 98 -28.85 1.31 6.23
N ALA A 99 -28.57 1.97 7.36
CA ALA A 99 -28.37 3.42 7.40
C ALA A 99 -26.96 3.79 6.87
N ALA A 100 -26.62 3.27 5.70
CA ALA A 100 -25.32 3.42 5.08
C ALA A 100 -25.34 4.55 4.04
N ARG A 101 -24.28 5.35 4.01
CA ARG A 101 -24.07 6.43 3.04
C ARG A 101 -22.98 6.03 2.07
N VAL A 102 -23.31 5.98 0.78
CA VAL A 102 -22.33 5.77 -0.29
C VAL A 102 -21.56 7.07 -0.52
N ILE A 103 -20.25 7.06 -0.26
CA ILE A 103 -19.35 8.20 -0.50
C ILE A 103 -18.77 8.13 -1.92
N ALA A 104 -18.39 6.94 -2.37
CA ALA A 104 -17.88 6.70 -3.71
C ALA A 104 -18.31 5.33 -4.25
N SER A 105 -18.73 5.30 -5.53
CA SER A 105 -19.01 4.07 -6.28
C SER A 105 -18.30 4.11 -7.63
N ARG A 106 -17.44 3.11 -7.85
CA ARG A 106 -16.63 2.90 -9.06
C ARG A 106 -16.65 1.41 -9.38
N SER A 107 -16.34 1.01 -10.61
CA SER A 107 -16.23 -0.41 -10.94
C SER A 107 -15.15 -1.08 -10.07
N GLY A 108 -15.56 -2.06 -9.27
CA GLY A 108 -14.67 -2.81 -8.36
C GLY A 108 -14.31 -2.08 -7.07
N TYR A 109 -14.92 -0.94 -6.75
CA TYR A 109 -14.63 -0.22 -5.51
C TYR A 109 -15.85 0.55 -4.98
N LEU A 110 -16.11 0.36 -3.69
CA LEU A 110 -17.13 1.09 -2.94
C LEU A 110 -16.54 1.66 -1.66
N LEU A 111 -16.80 2.94 -1.41
CA LEU A 111 -16.55 3.59 -0.14
C LEU A 111 -17.89 3.92 0.53
N ILE A 112 -18.12 3.29 1.68
CA ILE A 112 -19.39 3.34 2.41
C ILE A 112 -19.11 3.79 3.84
N GLU A 113 -19.95 4.67 4.36
CA GLU A 113 -19.91 5.08 5.76
C GLU A 113 -21.22 4.70 6.45
N PHE A 114 -21.12 4.09 7.62
CA PHE A 114 -22.26 3.77 8.45
C PHE A 114 -22.41 4.82 9.54
N SER A 115 -23.63 5.35 9.69
CA SER A 115 -23.95 6.18 10.84
C SER A 115 -24.39 5.30 12.00
N ASP A 116 -23.75 5.42 13.16
CA ASP A 116 -24.31 4.86 14.38
C ASP A 116 -25.47 5.76 14.85
N VAL A 117 -26.60 5.14 15.22
CA VAL A 117 -27.73 5.83 15.85
C VAL A 117 -27.39 6.40 17.23
N LEU A 118 -26.21 6.08 17.77
CA LEU A 118 -25.72 6.61 19.05
C LEU A 118 -24.96 7.95 18.97
N GLY A 119 -24.85 8.57 17.80
CA GLY A 119 -24.36 9.94 17.57
C GLY A 119 -23.61 10.60 18.74
N ASN A 120 -22.30 10.37 18.81
CA ASN A 120 -21.40 11.20 19.62
C ASN A 120 -20.69 12.20 18.70
#